data_AF-A0A7L2YKB3-F1
#
_entry.id   AF-A0A7L2YKB3-F1
#
_cell.length_a   1.000
_cell.length_b   1.000
_cell.length_c   1.000
_cell.angle_alpha   90.00
_cell.angle_beta   90.00
_cell.angle_gamma   90.00
#
_symmetry.space_group_name_H-M   'P 1'
#
loop_
_entity.id
_entity.type
_entity.pdbx_description
1 polymer ?
#
loop_
_entity_poly.entity_id
_entity_poly.type
_entity_poly.pdbx_seq_one_letter_code
_entity_poly.pdbx_strand_id
1 'polypeptide(L)'
;LLTGFLLKVGHEPLPPTIGRNVLGRKVLYLPGFFTYARHIVEVDGKRGLFRGLTPRLISSTLSTITRGSVKKAFPLEDMEHVSNKDDVKTSLRKVVKETSHEMMMQCVSRVVSHPLHVISMRCMVQFVGREVKYSGVFSAIGRIFKEEGILGFFVGLVPHILGDVIFLWCCNLLAHFINTYAVDDNFSQASVIRSYTKFVMGMAVSMLTYPFLLVGDLMAVNNCGLRAGLPPYAPAFTSWIHCWRYLGAQGQLFRGSSLLFRRAPAACLPID
;
A
#
# COMPACT_ATOMS: atom_id res chain seq x y z
N LEU A 1 5.03 -7.76 8.89
CA LEU A 1 4.87 -6.34 8.49
C LEU A 1 6.20 -5.79 7.96
N LEU A 2 7.27 -5.80 8.76
CA LEU A 2 8.63 -5.47 8.31
C LEU A 2 9.08 -6.33 7.11
N THR A 3 8.99 -7.66 7.23
CA THR A 3 9.37 -8.61 6.17
C THR A 3 8.78 -8.24 4.82
N GLY A 4 7.45 -8.11 4.74
CA GLY A 4 6.76 -7.78 3.48
C GLY A 4 7.16 -6.42 2.92
N PHE A 5 7.43 -5.43 3.77
CA PHE A 5 7.92 -4.13 3.31
C PHE A 5 9.34 -4.23 2.73
N LEU A 6 10.26 -4.95 3.38
CA LEU A 6 11.61 -5.16 2.85
C LEU A 6 11.59 -5.89 1.49
N LEU A 7 10.64 -6.81 1.29
CA LEU A 7 10.43 -7.45 -0.02
C LEU A 7 9.97 -6.45 -1.09
N LYS A 8 9.13 -5.47 -0.73
CA LYS A 8 8.71 -4.39 -1.65
C LYS A 8 9.88 -3.50 -2.06
N VAL A 9 10.73 -3.15 -1.09
CA VAL A 9 11.95 -2.36 -1.34
C VAL A 9 12.96 -3.14 -2.19
N GLY A 10 12.84 -4.47 -2.26
CA GLY A 10 13.75 -5.33 -3.01
C GLY A 10 15.03 -5.66 -2.25
N HIS A 11 14.99 -5.63 -0.92
CA HIS A 11 16.11 -6.08 -0.12
C HIS A 11 16.16 -7.62 -0.11
N GLU A 12 17.22 -8.19 -0.67
CA GLU A 12 17.40 -9.64 -0.84
C GLU A 12 18.75 -10.09 -0.25
N PRO A 13 18.85 -10.28 1.08
CA PRO A 13 20.10 -10.65 1.76
C PRO A 13 20.45 -12.14 1.64
N LEU A 14 19.53 -12.98 1.16
CA LEU A 14 19.71 -14.42 1.04
C LEU A 14 19.75 -14.82 -0.45
N PRO A 15 20.66 -15.72 -0.85
CA PRO A 15 20.78 -16.13 -2.25
C PRO A 15 19.52 -16.89 -2.72
N PRO A 16 19.15 -16.78 -4.00
CA PRO A 16 18.05 -17.56 -4.56
C PRO A 16 18.40 -19.05 -4.62
N THR A 17 17.41 -19.91 -4.42
CA THR A 17 17.55 -21.36 -4.51
C THR A 17 17.04 -21.87 -5.86
N ILE A 18 17.71 -22.87 -6.42
CA ILE A 18 17.29 -23.49 -7.69
C ILE A 18 16.18 -24.50 -7.38
N GLY A 19 15.05 -24.39 -8.07
CA GLY A 19 13.96 -25.36 -8.02
C GLY A 19 13.43 -25.71 -9.42
N ARG A 20 12.49 -26.65 -9.48
CA ARG A 20 11.77 -26.99 -10.72
C ARG A 20 10.32 -26.49 -10.63
N ASN A 21 9.78 -25.99 -11.72
CA ASN A 21 8.35 -25.68 -11.81
C ASN A 21 7.54 -26.97 -12.09
N VAL A 22 6.20 -26.87 -12.08
CA VAL A 22 5.29 -28.00 -12.42
C VAL A 22 5.51 -28.55 -13.83
N LEU A 23 6.17 -27.79 -14.71
CA LEU A 23 6.54 -28.16 -16.09
C LEU A 23 8.00 -28.66 -16.18
N GLY A 24 8.66 -28.94 -15.07
CA GLY A 24 10.03 -29.48 -15.02
C GLY A 24 11.16 -28.49 -15.35
N ARG A 25 10.86 -27.22 -15.67
CA ARG A 25 11.88 -26.20 -15.99
C ARG A 25 12.59 -25.72 -14.73
N LYS A 26 13.92 -25.52 -14.81
CA LYS A 26 14.73 -24.89 -13.76
C LYS A 26 14.27 -23.43 -13.57
N VAL A 27 13.95 -23.04 -12.34
CA VAL A 27 13.56 -21.68 -11.97
C VAL A 27 14.27 -21.31 -10.66
N LEU A 28 14.79 -20.08 -10.59
CA LEU A 28 15.32 -19.52 -9.36
C LEU A 28 14.19 -19.02 -8.47
N TYR A 29 14.07 -19.62 -7.29
CA TYR A 29 13.14 -19.21 -6.25
C TYR A 29 13.85 -18.29 -5.26
N LEU A 30 13.26 -17.13 -5.02
CA LEU A 30 13.67 -16.25 -3.95
C LEU A 30 13.13 -16.78 -2.62
N PRO A 31 13.84 -16.56 -1.49
CA PRO A 31 13.42 -17.05 -0.20
C PRO A 31 12.00 -16.59 0.14
N GLY A 32 11.17 -17.49 0.67
CA GLY A 32 9.82 -17.14 1.06
C GLY A 32 9.78 -16.17 2.25
N PHE A 33 8.59 -15.63 2.53
CA PHE A 33 8.34 -14.76 3.68
C PHE A 33 8.86 -15.33 5.00
N PHE A 34 8.63 -16.62 5.27
CA PHE A 34 9.01 -17.24 6.54
C PHE A 34 10.53 -17.38 6.70
N THR A 35 11.23 -17.76 5.63
CA THR A 35 12.71 -17.82 5.62
C THR A 35 13.30 -16.44 5.90
N TYR A 36 12.71 -15.41 5.28
CA TYR A 36 13.14 -14.03 5.49
C TYR A 36 12.82 -13.53 6.91
N ALA A 37 11.64 -13.86 7.45
CA ALA A 37 11.28 -13.52 8.82
C ALA A 37 12.20 -14.22 9.83
N ARG A 38 12.56 -15.49 9.59
CA ARG A 38 13.54 -16.22 10.40
C ARG A 38 14.91 -15.54 10.37
N HIS A 39 15.38 -15.14 9.20
CA HIS A 39 16.64 -14.39 9.07
C HIS A 39 16.62 -13.07 9.85
N ILE A 40 15.53 -12.31 9.81
CA ILE A 40 15.38 -11.08 10.63
C ILE A 40 15.50 -11.40 12.13
N VAL A 41 14.86 -12.48 12.59
CA VAL A 41 14.90 -12.88 14.00
C VAL A 41 16.29 -13.36 14.41
N GLU A 42 17.03 -14.04 13.52
CA GLU A 42 18.41 -14.46 13.76
C GLU A 42 19.37 -13.26 13.82
N VAL A 43 19.12 -12.20 13.03
CA VAL A 43 19.99 -11.00 12.98
C VAL A 43 19.70 -9.99 14.10
N ASP A 44 18.43 -9.64 14.34
CA ASP A 44 18.02 -8.55 15.26
C ASP A 44 17.17 -9.03 16.45
N GLY A 45 16.98 -10.34 16.58
CA GLY A 45 16.10 -10.93 17.59
C GLY A 45 14.61 -10.73 17.27
N LYS A 46 13.75 -11.28 18.15
CA LYS A 46 12.28 -11.21 18.00
C LYS A 46 11.75 -9.77 17.96
N ARG A 47 12.41 -8.83 18.63
CA ARG A 47 12.04 -7.41 18.64
C ARG A 47 12.28 -6.73 17.29
N GLY A 48 13.21 -7.22 16.48
CA GLY A 48 13.48 -6.71 15.13
C GLY A 48 12.26 -6.74 14.22
N LEU A 49 11.43 -7.80 14.32
CA LEU A 49 10.23 -7.97 13.48
C LEU A 49 9.18 -6.86 13.67
N PHE A 50 9.19 -6.22 14.84
CA PHE A 50 8.24 -5.16 15.23
C PHE A 50 8.77 -3.75 14.97
N ARG A 51 9.95 -3.59 14.34
CA ARG A 51 10.46 -2.26 13.96
C ARG A 51 9.48 -1.53 13.05
N GLY A 52 9.23 -0.26 13.37
CA GLY A 52 8.26 0.59 12.68
C GLY A 52 6.79 0.29 12.99
N LEU A 53 6.46 -0.70 13.84
CA LEU A 53 5.07 -0.97 14.21
C LEU A 53 4.47 0.17 15.05
N THR A 54 5.20 0.70 16.03
CA THR A 54 4.74 1.79 16.90
C THR A 54 4.24 3.01 16.13
N PRO A 55 5.02 3.65 15.22
CA PRO A 55 4.51 4.78 14.44
C PRO A 55 3.31 4.40 13.56
N ARG A 56 3.21 3.13 13.11
CA ARG A 56 2.06 2.66 12.32
C ARG A 56 0.79 2.54 13.15
N LEU A 57 0.88 2.09 14.40
CA LEU A 57 -0.26 2.03 15.31
C LEU A 57 -0.76 3.44 15.67
N ILE A 58 0.16 4.38 15.92
CA ILE A 58 -0.19 5.79 16.16
C ILE A 58 -0.86 6.37 14.91
N SER A 59 -0.31 6.12 13.72
CA SER A 59 -0.88 6.54 12.44
C SER A 59 -2.31 6.03 12.23
N SER A 60 -2.58 4.77 12.60
CA SER A 60 -3.91 4.15 12.49
C SER A 60 -4.91 4.76 13.46
N THR A 61 -4.47 5.02 14.69
CA THR A 61 -5.29 5.66 15.72
C THR A 61 -5.65 7.09 15.29
N LEU A 62 -4.66 7.86 14.83
CA LEU A 62 -4.85 9.22 14.34
C LEU A 62 -5.77 9.27 13.12
N SER A 63 -5.66 8.31 12.21
CA SER A 63 -6.55 8.19 11.04
C SER A 63 -8.00 7.99 11.50
N THR A 64 -8.23 7.11 12.48
CA THR A 64 -9.57 6.83 13.02
C THR A 64 -10.18 8.05 13.71
N ILE A 65 -9.39 8.77 14.51
CA ILE A 65 -9.81 10.00 15.18
C ILE A 65 -10.13 11.10 14.15
N THR A 66 -9.28 11.26 13.14
CA THR A 66 -9.47 12.25 12.07
C THR A 66 -10.74 11.94 11.30
N ARG A 67 -10.97 10.67 10.92
CA ARG A 67 -12.19 10.25 10.23
C ARG A 67 -13.45 10.55 11.06
N GLY A 68 -13.40 10.30 12.37
CA GLY A 68 -14.49 10.65 13.28
C GLY A 68 -14.74 12.17 13.37
N SER A 69 -13.67 12.96 13.37
CA SER A 69 -13.75 14.43 13.43
C SER A 69 -14.27 15.03 12.13
N VAL A 70 -13.80 14.56 10.97
CA VAL A 70 -14.28 14.98 9.65
C VAL A 70 -15.75 14.61 9.46
N LYS A 71 -16.17 13.43 9.92
CA LYS A 71 -17.59 13.02 9.89
C LYS A 71 -18.50 13.97 10.68
N LYS A 72 -18.00 14.52 11.80
CA LYS A 72 -18.74 15.51 12.61
C LYS A 72 -18.72 16.90 11.99
N ALA A 73 -17.61 17.30 11.37
CA ALA A 73 -17.46 18.61 10.72
C ALA A 73 -18.25 18.72 9.42
N PHE A 74 -18.41 17.62 8.70
CA PHE A 74 -19.19 17.52 7.47
C PHE A 74 -20.25 16.42 7.63
N PRO A 75 -21.33 16.66 8.40
CA PRO A 75 -22.43 15.71 8.45
C PRO A 75 -23.01 15.54 7.04
N LEU A 76 -23.29 14.30 6.67
CA LEU A 76 -24.11 14.05 5.48
C LEU A 76 -25.50 14.59 5.81
N GLU A 77 -25.92 15.67 5.15
CA GLU A 77 -27.33 16.07 5.16
C GLU A 77 -28.15 14.88 4.65
N ASP A 78 -29.07 14.40 5.49
CA ASP A 78 -29.98 13.32 5.15
C ASP A 78 -30.70 13.67 3.85
N MET A 79 -30.47 12.87 2.82
CA MET A 79 -31.09 13.10 1.53
C MET A 79 -32.59 12.78 1.65
N GLU A 80 -33.41 13.82 1.63
CA GLU A 80 -34.86 13.70 1.46
C GLU A 80 -35.20 12.74 0.32
N HIS A 81 -36.12 11.83 0.62
CA HIS A 81 -36.73 10.91 -0.34
C HIS A 81 -37.56 11.69 -1.36
N VAL A 82 -36.91 12.22 -2.41
CA VAL A 82 -37.65 12.72 -3.57
C VAL A 82 -37.99 11.54 -4.47
N SER A 83 -39.24 11.13 -4.34
CA SER A 83 -39.92 10.14 -5.14
C SER A 83 -40.11 10.60 -6.59
N ASN A 84 -39.87 9.64 -7.49
CA ASN A 84 -40.57 9.38 -8.74
C ASN A 84 -39.88 9.73 -10.09
N LYS A 85 -39.77 8.67 -10.90
CA LYS A 85 -39.51 8.56 -12.37
C LYS A 85 -38.09 8.59 -12.96
N ASP A 86 -37.03 9.00 -12.26
CA ASP A 86 -35.63 8.97 -12.75
C ASP A 86 -34.69 8.06 -11.90
N ASP A 87 -35.11 6.81 -11.66
CA ASP A 87 -34.57 5.96 -10.59
C ASP A 87 -33.05 5.67 -10.70
N VAL A 88 -32.56 5.37 -11.91
CA VAL A 88 -31.12 5.07 -12.13
C VAL A 88 -30.23 6.31 -12.03
N LYS A 89 -30.66 7.45 -12.60
CA LYS A 89 -29.88 8.69 -12.58
C LYS A 89 -29.81 9.29 -11.17
N THR A 90 -30.91 9.18 -10.43
CA THR A 90 -30.99 9.59 -9.02
C THR A 90 -30.12 8.69 -8.13
N SER A 91 -30.13 7.37 -8.38
CA SER A 91 -29.27 6.39 -7.70
C SER A 91 -27.78 6.63 -7.96
N LEU A 92 -27.38 6.88 -9.21
CA LEU A 92 -26.00 7.23 -9.54
C LEU A 92 -25.56 8.54 -8.88
N ARG A 93 -26.41 9.57 -8.90
CA ARG A 93 -26.11 10.86 -8.22
C ARG A 93 -25.90 10.67 -6.73
N LYS A 94 -26.70 9.80 -6.09
CA LYS A 94 -26.54 9.42 -4.68
C LYS A 94 -25.18 8.76 -4.43
N VAL A 95 -24.83 7.74 -5.22
CA VAL A 95 -23.53 7.04 -5.09
C VAL A 95 -22.36 7.99 -5.30
N VAL A 96 -22.43 8.90 -6.28
CA VAL A 96 -21.38 9.90 -6.52
C VAL A 96 -21.26 10.86 -5.33
N LYS A 97 -22.37 11.35 -4.78
CA LYS A 97 -22.36 12.24 -3.61
C LYS A 97 -21.76 11.52 -2.38
N GLU A 98 -22.22 10.31 -2.09
CA GLU A 98 -21.69 9.48 -0.99
C GLU A 98 -20.20 9.19 -1.19
N THR A 99 -19.79 8.74 -2.37
CA THR A 99 -18.39 8.45 -2.70
C THR A 99 -17.51 9.70 -2.61
N SER A 100 -18.01 10.87 -3.01
CA SER A 100 -17.26 12.12 -2.92
C SER A 100 -16.99 12.55 -1.48
N HIS A 101 -17.96 12.31 -0.59
CA HIS A 101 -17.82 12.57 0.84
C HIS A 101 -16.82 11.59 1.48
N GLU A 102 -16.95 10.30 1.16
CA GLU A 102 -15.99 9.27 1.60
C GLU A 102 -14.57 9.57 1.12
N MET A 103 -14.42 10.03 -0.13
CA MET A 103 -13.15 10.45 -0.72
C MET A 103 -12.54 11.61 0.07
N MET A 104 -13.32 12.65 0.38
CA MET A 104 -12.83 13.78 1.17
C MET A 104 -12.35 13.33 2.55
N MET A 105 -13.13 12.49 3.23
CA MET A 105 -12.74 11.92 4.53
C MET A 105 -11.44 11.11 4.43
N GLN A 106 -11.31 10.28 3.40
CA GLN A 106 -10.14 9.43 3.19
C GLN A 106 -8.89 10.27 2.87
N CYS A 107 -9.00 11.28 2.00
CA CYS A 107 -7.91 12.18 1.67
C CYS A 107 -7.41 12.96 2.89
N VAL A 108 -8.31 13.57 3.68
CA VAL A 108 -7.93 14.31 4.89
C VAL A 108 -7.25 13.38 5.89
N SER A 109 -7.85 12.21 6.14
CA SER A 109 -7.27 11.21 7.04
C SER A 109 -5.88 10.76 6.57
N ARG A 110 -5.71 10.53 5.26
CA ARG A 110 -4.44 10.13 4.68
C ARG A 110 -3.38 11.20 4.88
N VAL A 111 -3.69 12.47 4.61
CA VAL A 111 -2.77 13.62 4.76
C VAL A 111 -2.29 13.74 6.21
N VAL A 112 -3.22 13.66 7.17
CA VAL A 112 -2.89 13.78 8.61
C VAL A 112 -2.02 12.60 9.09
N SER A 113 -2.32 11.38 8.64
CA SER A 113 -1.58 10.18 9.03
C SER A 113 -0.30 9.92 8.23
N HIS A 114 -0.09 10.61 7.11
CA HIS A 114 1.03 10.32 6.21
C HIS A 114 2.43 10.55 6.81
N PRO A 115 2.70 11.61 7.59
CA PRO A 115 3.99 11.79 8.25
C PRO A 115 4.42 10.58 9.10
N LEU A 116 3.49 10.05 9.89
CA LEU A 116 3.73 8.85 10.72
C LEU A 116 3.94 7.59 9.89
N HIS A 117 3.25 7.48 8.75
CA HIS A 117 3.48 6.42 7.79
C HIS A 117 4.91 6.48 7.22
N VAL A 118 5.38 7.65 6.78
CA VAL A 118 6.75 7.83 6.26
C VAL A 118 7.80 7.46 7.32
N ILE A 119 7.62 7.92 8.56
CA ILE A 119 8.49 7.56 9.69
C ILE A 119 8.53 6.04 9.90
N SER A 120 7.36 5.38 9.88
CA SER A 120 7.25 3.93 10.01
C SER A 120 8.07 3.18 8.95
N MET A 121 7.98 3.61 7.69
CA MET A 121 8.70 3.00 6.57
C MET A 121 10.22 3.20 6.69
N ARG A 122 10.67 4.39 7.09
CA ARG A 122 12.10 4.68 7.31
C ARG A 122 12.66 3.91 8.50
N CYS A 123 11.88 3.77 9.57
CA CYS A 123 12.22 2.90 10.71
C CYS A 123 12.31 1.42 10.34
N MET A 124 11.60 0.96 9.31
CA MET A 124 11.70 -0.40 8.80
C MET A 124 12.93 -0.57 7.90
N VAL A 125 13.17 0.38 7.00
CA VAL A 125 14.23 0.26 5.99
C VAL A 125 15.65 0.38 6.58
N GLN A 126 15.81 1.04 7.73
CA GLN A 126 17.11 1.09 8.43
C GLN A 126 17.66 -0.30 8.82
N PHE A 127 16.79 -1.33 8.85
CA PHE A 127 17.21 -2.74 9.02
C PHE A 127 18.24 -3.17 7.97
N VAL A 128 18.07 -2.74 6.72
CA VAL A 128 18.94 -3.12 5.58
C VAL A 128 20.40 -2.73 5.82
N GLY A 129 20.62 -1.51 6.33
CA GLY A 129 21.96 -0.98 6.60
C GLY A 129 22.48 -1.28 8.00
N ARG A 130 21.68 -1.96 8.85
CA ARG A 130 21.87 -2.06 10.31
C ARG A 130 22.10 -0.70 10.96
N GLU A 131 21.39 0.31 10.46
CA GLU A 131 21.52 1.70 10.92
C GLU A 131 20.58 1.96 12.11
N VAL A 132 21.07 2.71 13.10
CA VAL A 132 20.29 3.16 14.28
C VAL A 132 19.85 4.62 14.14
N LYS A 133 19.62 5.09 12.91
CA LYS A 133 19.24 6.48 12.62
C LYS A 133 17.88 6.84 13.23
N TYR A 134 16.95 5.91 13.31
CA TYR A 134 15.60 6.17 13.80
C TYR A 134 15.26 5.26 14.99
N SER A 135 15.81 5.59 16.17
CA SER A 135 15.60 4.84 17.43
C SER A 135 14.28 5.15 18.14
N GLY A 136 13.57 6.22 17.75
CA GLY A 136 12.27 6.59 18.30
C GLY A 136 11.50 7.55 17.39
N VAL A 137 10.18 7.67 17.59
CA VAL A 137 9.29 8.48 16.73
C VAL A 137 9.67 9.96 16.79
N PHE A 138 9.87 10.54 17.98
CA PHE A 138 10.24 11.95 18.13
C PHE A 138 11.64 12.26 17.59
N SER A 139 12.59 11.36 17.81
CA SER A 139 13.94 11.47 17.23
C SER A 139 13.89 11.45 15.70
N ALA A 140 13.05 10.57 15.13
CA ALA A 140 12.83 10.52 13.69
C ALA A 140 12.20 11.80 13.14
N ILE A 141 11.20 12.36 13.82
CA ILE A 141 10.60 13.64 13.43
C ILE A 141 11.67 14.74 13.40
N GLY A 142 12.45 14.89 14.47
CA GLY A 142 13.49 15.93 14.53
C GLY A 142 14.55 15.77 13.44
N ARG A 143 14.99 14.54 13.15
CA ARG A 143 15.96 14.26 12.08
C ARG A 143 15.42 14.56 10.70
N ILE A 144 14.22 14.08 10.37
CA ILE A 144 13.61 14.30 9.05
C ILE A 144 13.40 15.80 8.83
N PHE A 145 12.89 16.51 9.85
CA PHE A 145 12.69 17.95 9.76
C PHE A 145 14.01 18.72 9.55
N LYS A 146 15.11 18.30 10.18
CA LYS A 146 16.42 18.94 10.03
C LYS A 146 17.09 18.62 8.69
N GLU A 147 16.97 17.39 8.19
CA GLU A 147 17.68 16.92 6.99
C GLU A 147 16.90 17.18 5.69
N GLU A 148 15.58 17.06 5.71
CA GLU A 148 14.72 17.12 4.50
C GLU A 148 13.62 18.18 4.60
N GLY A 149 13.45 18.82 5.75
CA GLY A 149 12.40 19.78 6.00
C GLY A 149 11.01 19.15 6.07
N ILE A 150 9.97 19.98 5.89
CA ILE A 150 8.58 19.54 5.98
C ILE A 150 8.16 18.64 4.81
N LEU A 151 8.77 18.84 3.63
CA LEU A 151 8.47 18.06 2.43
C LEU A 151 8.89 16.60 2.57
N GLY A 152 9.91 16.30 3.38
CA GLY A 152 10.35 14.94 3.69
C GLY A 152 9.24 14.06 4.29
N PHE A 153 8.28 14.65 5.00
CA PHE A 153 7.15 13.93 5.57
C PHE A 153 6.04 13.62 4.56
N PHE A 154 6.01 14.27 3.40
CA PHE A 154 4.96 14.16 2.38
C PHE A 154 5.44 13.47 1.09
N VAL A 155 6.63 12.87 1.12
CA VAL A 155 7.17 12.12 -0.01
C VAL A 155 6.36 10.83 -0.22
N GLY A 156 5.88 10.63 -1.45
CA GLY A 156 5.03 9.49 -1.78
C GLY A 156 3.54 9.69 -1.48
N LEU A 157 3.12 10.86 -0.98
CA LEU A 157 1.71 11.14 -0.71
C LEU A 157 0.84 11.05 -1.97
N VAL A 158 1.29 11.64 -3.08
CA VAL A 158 0.54 11.71 -4.35
C VAL A 158 0.15 10.32 -4.86
N PRO A 159 1.08 9.37 -5.10
CA PRO A 159 0.69 8.04 -5.57
C PRO A 159 -0.18 7.29 -4.55
N HIS A 160 0.01 7.48 -3.23
CA HIS A 160 -0.89 6.88 -2.23
C HIS A 160 -2.33 7.41 -2.34
N ILE A 161 -2.52 8.73 -2.40
CA ILE A 161 -3.85 9.33 -2.57
C ILE A 161 -4.49 8.88 -3.88
N LEU A 162 -3.74 8.88 -5.00
CA LEU A 162 -4.27 8.41 -6.29
C LEU A 162 -4.75 6.95 -6.21
N GLY A 163 -3.94 6.07 -5.61
CA GLY A 163 -4.31 4.67 -5.42
C GLY A 163 -5.57 4.51 -4.57
N ASP A 164 -5.64 5.23 -3.45
CA ASP A 164 -6.79 5.22 -2.53
C ASP A 164 -8.08 5.73 -3.20
N VAL A 165 -8.01 6.82 -3.95
CA VAL A 165 -9.14 7.41 -4.68
C VAL A 165 -9.61 6.47 -5.79
N ILE A 166 -8.72 5.93 -6.61
CA ILE A 166 -9.07 4.98 -7.66
C ILE A 166 -9.73 3.74 -7.05
N PHE A 167 -9.16 3.21 -5.95
CA PHE A 167 -9.72 2.06 -5.25
C PHE A 167 -11.14 2.32 -4.78
N LEU A 168 -11.37 3.45 -4.09
CA LEU A 168 -12.67 3.83 -3.54
C LEU A 168 -13.73 3.97 -4.65
N TRP A 169 -13.42 4.76 -5.68
CA TRP A 169 -14.36 5.02 -6.78
C TRP A 169 -14.68 3.74 -7.55
N CYS A 170 -13.69 2.92 -7.89
CA CYS A 170 -13.92 1.64 -8.56
C CYS A 170 -14.78 0.71 -7.69
N CYS A 171 -14.49 0.58 -6.39
CA CYS A 171 -15.29 -0.27 -5.50
C CYS A 171 -16.74 0.20 -5.39
N ASN A 172 -16.99 1.49 -5.20
CA ASN A 172 -18.33 2.04 -5.04
C ASN A 172 -19.14 2.00 -6.34
N LEU A 173 -18.52 2.30 -7.48
CA LEU A 173 -19.15 2.16 -8.79
C LEU A 173 -19.48 0.70 -9.11
N LEU A 174 -18.52 -0.23 -8.94
CA LEU A 174 -18.79 -1.66 -9.16
C LEU A 174 -19.89 -2.15 -8.22
N ALA A 175 -19.88 -1.75 -6.95
CA ALA A 175 -20.93 -2.08 -6.02
C ALA A 175 -22.31 -1.58 -6.50
N HIS A 176 -22.40 -0.37 -7.03
CA HIS A 176 -23.64 0.15 -7.63
C HIS A 176 -24.08 -0.69 -8.83
N PHE A 177 -23.19 -0.95 -9.78
CA PHE A 177 -23.49 -1.78 -10.95
C PHE A 177 -23.96 -3.19 -10.57
N ILE A 178 -23.30 -3.84 -9.62
CA ILE A 178 -23.69 -5.17 -9.13
C ILE A 178 -25.09 -5.12 -8.50
N ASN A 179 -25.36 -4.10 -7.68
CA ASN A 179 -26.64 -3.96 -7.02
C ASN A 179 -27.79 -3.69 -8.00
N THR A 180 -27.52 -2.97 -9.09
CA THR A 180 -28.52 -2.60 -10.09
C THR A 180 -28.74 -3.69 -11.14
N TYR A 181 -27.71 -4.43 -11.54
CA TYR A 181 -27.80 -5.38 -12.67
C TYR A 181 -27.73 -6.86 -12.29
N ALA A 182 -27.12 -7.22 -11.15
CA ALA A 182 -26.85 -8.63 -10.82
C ALA A 182 -27.78 -9.20 -9.73
N VAL A 183 -28.63 -8.38 -9.12
CA VAL A 183 -29.44 -8.79 -7.96
C VAL A 183 -30.87 -8.27 -8.12
N ASP A 184 -31.77 -9.13 -8.60
CA ASP A 184 -33.20 -8.94 -8.41
C ASP A 184 -33.55 -9.27 -6.95
N ASP A 185 -34.33 -8.40 -6.30
CA ASP A 185 -34.68 -8.49 -4.86
C ASP A 185 -35.49 -9.77 -4.49
N ASN A 186 -35.88 -10.58 -5.48
CA ASN A 186 -36.68 -11.79 -5.30
C ASN A 186 -35.89 -13.02 -4.78
N PHE A 187 -34.57 -12.92 -4.57
CA PHE A 187 -33.75 -14.05 -4.11
C PHE A 187 -33.30 -13.89 -2.64
N SER A 188 -33.67 -14.83 -1.77
CA SER A 188 -33.35 -14.81 -0.34
C SER A 188 -31.84 -14.83 -0.01
N GLN A 189 -30.96 -15.17 -0.97
CA GLN A 189 -29.49 -15.12 -0.80
C GLN A 189 -28.81 -13.92 -1.47
N ALA A 190 -29.56 -12.94 -1.97
CA ALA A 190 -29.04 -11.73 -2.61
C ALA A 190 -27.95 -11.01 -1.80
N SER A 191 -28.09 -10.94 -0.47
CA SER A 191 -27.16 -10.28 0.44
C SER A 191 -25.79 -10.98 0.54
N VAL A 192 -25.78 -12.32 0.50
CA VAL A 192 -24.58 -13.15 0.54
C VAL A 192 -23.80 -12.99 -0.77
N ILE A 193 -24.50 -13.10 -1.90
CA ILE A 193 -23.90 -12.92 -3.24
C ILE A 193 -23.31 -11.52 -3.37
N ARG A 194 -24.04 -10.48 -2.92
CA ARG A 194 -23.55 -9.09 -2.94
C ARG A 194 -22.28 -8.92 -2.11
N SER A 195 -22.19 -9.55 -0.95
CA SER A 195 -21.00 -9.47 -0.09
C SER A 195 -19.80 -10.20 -0.71
N TYR A 196 -20.02 -11.39 -1.27
CA TYR A 196 -19.00 -12.14 -1.98
C TYR A 196 -18.47 -11.40 -3.20
N THR A 197 -19.35 -10.86 -4.05
CA THR A 197 -18.95 -10.11 -5.24
C THR A 197 -18.20 -8.84 -4.87
N LYS A 198 -18.64 -8.09 -3.85
CA LYS A 198 -17.90 -6.93 -3.32
C LYS A 198 -16.50 -7.31 -2.84
N PHE A 199 -16.37 -8.45 -2.16
CA PHE A 199 -15.08 -8.95 -1.69
C PHE A 199 -14.13 -9.29 -2.86
N VAL A 200 -14.61 -10.07 -3.83
CA VAL A 200 -13.82 -10.47 -5.02
C VAL A 200 -13.41 -9.25 -5.84
N MET A 201 -14.34 -8.31 -6.05
CA MET A 201 -14.04 -7.06 -6.77
C MET A 201 -13.04 -6.20 -6.00
N GLY A 202 -13.18 -6.10 -4.66
CA GLY A 202 -12.20 -5.42 -3.82
C GLY A 202 -10.79 -6.01 -3.99
N MET A 203 -10.67 -7.34 -4.04
CA MET A 203 -9.39 -7.99 -4.34
C MET A 203 -8.86 -7.60 -5.73
N ALA A 204 -9.69 -7.66 -6.77
CA ALA A 204 -9.26 -7.31 -8.14
C ALA A 204 -8.82 -5.85 -8.26
N VAL A 205 -9.58 -4.92 -7.69
CA VAL A 205 -9.24 -3.48 -7.69
C VAL A 205 -7.99 -3.23 -6.83
N SER A 206 -7.79 -3.96 -5.73
CA SER A 206 -6.55 -3.86 -4.94
C SER A 206 -5.31 -4.30 -5.72
N MET A 207 -5.43 -5.31 -6.58
CA MET A 207 -4.35 -5.74 -7.47
C MET A 207 -4.07 -4.64 -8.51
N LEU A 208 -5.11 -4.04 -9.09
CA LEU A 208 -4.96 -2.95 -10.05
C LEU A 208 -4.29 -1.71 -9.44
N THR A 209 -4.61 -1.38 -8.18
CA THR A 209 -4.09 -0.21 -7.45
C THR A 209 -2.76 -0.48 -6.73
N TYR A 210 -2.29 -1.72 -6.70
CA TYR A 210 -1.04 -2.12 -6.06
C TYR A 210 0.19 -1.31 -6.53
N PRO A 211 0.39 -1.02 -7.84
CA PRO A 211 1.54 -0.26 -8.29
C PRO A 211 1.63 1.15 -7.67
N PHE A 212 0.49 1.80 -7.42
CA PHE A 212 0.44 3.10 -6.73
C PHE A 212 0.93 2.99 -5.28
N LEU A 213 0.49 1.94 -4.57
CA LEU A 213 0.97 1.64 -3.23
C LEU A 213 2.48 1.40 -3.23
N LEU A 214 2.99 0.60 -4.15
CA LEU A 214 4.42 0.29 -4.25
C LEU A 214 5.25 1.54 -4.53
N VAL A 215 4.86 2.35 -5.52
CA VAL A 215 5.58 3.58 -5.88
C VAL A 215 5.55 4.58 -4.72
N GLY A 216 4.43 4.74 -4.02
CA GLY A 216 4.37 5.61 -2.83
C GLY A 216 5.28 5.12 -1.70
N ASP A 217 5.30 3.80 -1.45
CA ASP A 217 6.14 3.18 -0.43
C ASP A 217 7.65 3.35 -0.74
N LEU A 218 8.04 3.21 -2.01
CA LEU A 218 9.42 3.40 -2.46
C LEU A 218 9.85 4.87 -2.42
N MET A 219 8.96 5.77 -2.83
CA MET A 219 9.23 7.21 -2.73
C MET A 219 9.43 7.64 -1.28
N ALA A 220 8.69 7.08 -0.31
CA ALA A 220 8.85 7.40 1.11
C ALA A 220 10.25 7.07 1.69
N VAL A 221 10.96 6.10 1.09
CA VAL A 221 12.33 5.70 1.48
C VAL A 221 13.41 6.19 0.51
N ASN A 222 13.02 6.80 -0.60
CA ASN A 222 13.95 7.31 -1.61
C ASN A 222 14.77 8.49 -1.05
N ASN A 223 16.09 8.42 -1.22
CA ASN A 223 17.03 9.48 -0.83
C ASN A 223 16.92 9.97 0.63
N CYS A 224 16.46 9.12 1.56
CA CYS A 224 16.23 9.50 2.97
C CYS A 224 17.49 9.48 3.88
N GLY A 225 18.68 9.50 3.25
CA GLY A 225 19.96 9.41 3.96
C GLY A 225 20.17 8.09 4.72
N LEU A 226 19.49 7.01 4.30
CA LEU A 226 19.74 5.63 4.73
C LEU A 226 20.37 4.86 3.57
N ARG A 227 21.23 3.89 3.86
CA ARG A 227 21.92 3.08 2.83
C ARG A 227 20.96 2.42 1.84
N ALA A 228 19.81 1.98 2.32
CA ALA A 228 18.79 1.33 1.49
C ALA A 228 18.10 2.24 0.47
N GLY A 229 18.13 3.56 0.70
CA GLY A 229 17.49 4.57 -0.16
C GLY A 229 18.48 5.32 -1.05
N LEU A 230 19.75 4.90 -1.06
CA LEU A 230 20.86 5.56 -1.74
C LEU A 230 21.58 4.58 -2.69
N PRO A 231 22.20 5.08 -3.77
CA PRO A 231 23.11 4.29 -4.58
C PRO A 231 24.30 3.77 -3.73
N PRO A 232 24.79 2.54 -3.95
CA PRO A 232 24.46 1.60 -5.03
C PRO A 232 23.25 0.67 -4.75
N TYR A 233 22.65 0.73 -3.56
CA TYR A 233 21.59 -0.22 -3.17
C TYR A 233 20.21 0.11 -3.77
N ALA A 234 19.92 1.39 -3.99
CA ALA A 234 18.71 1.82 -4.67
C ALA A 234 18.99 3.02 -5.59
N PRO A 235 18.34 3.09 -6.77
CA PRO A 235 18.40 4.27 -7.62
C PRO A 235 17.65 5.44 -6.96
N ALA A 236 18.18 6.65 -7.12
CA ALA A 236 17.53 7.87 -6.65
C ALA A 236 16.51 8.37 -7.68
N PHE A 237 15.25 8.51 -7.26
CA PHE A 237 14.17 9.02 -8.09
C PHE A 237 13.89 10.49 -7.78
N THR A 238 13.73 11.30 -8.83
CA THR A 238 13.34 12.72 -8.72
C THR A 238 11.83 12.91 -8.57
N SER A 239 11.04 11.99 -9.13
CA SER A 239 9.57 12.03 -9.11
C SER A 239 9.00 10.62 -9.04
N TRP A 240 7.80 10.48 -8.50
CA TRP A 240 7.07 9.21 -8.47
C TRP A 240 6.80 8.66 -9.88
N ILE A 241 6.65 9.54 -10.87
CA ILE A 241 6.47 9.15 -12.29
C ILE A 241 7.75 8.51 -12.83
N HIS A 242 8.91 9.05 -12.44
CA HIS A 242 10.20 8.48 -12.81
C HIS A 242 10.38 7.09 -12.18
N CYS A 243 10.06 6.95 -10.89
CA CYS A 243 10.04 5.66 -10.20
C CYS A 243 9.11 4.65 -10.90
N TRP A 244 7.90 5.08 -11.27
CA TRP A 244 6.93 4.26 -11.99
C TRP A 244 7.47 3.78 -13.35
N ARG A 245 7.99 4.68 -14.18
CA ARG A 245 8.53 4.34 -15.50
C ARG A 245 9.71 3.38 -15.38
N TYR A 246 10.61 3.63 -14.41
CA TYR A 246 11.74 2.76 -14.14
C TYR A 246 11.28 1.34 -13.75
N LEU A 247 10.38 1.22 -12.78
CA LEU A 247 9.84 -0.09 -12.37
C LEU A 247 9.05 -0.77 -13.49
N GLY A 248 8.32 -0.01 -14.30
CA GLY A 248 7.58 -0.49 -15.46
C GLY A 248 8.51 -1.09 -16.51
N ALA A 249 9.60 -0.40 -16.83
CA ALA A 249 10.62 -0.89 -17.76
C ALA A 249 11.29 -2.19 -17.27
N GLN A 250 11.43 -2.36 -15.96
CA GLN A 250 12.00 -3.57 -15.34
C GLN A 250 10.96 -4.69 -15.10
N GLY A 251 9.67 -4.46 -15.35
CA GLY A 251 8.60 -5.42 -15.02
C GLY A 251 8.39 -5.65 -13.52
N GLN A 252 8.75 -4.67 -12.68
CA GLN A 252 8.78 -4.78 -11.21
C GLN A 252 7.67 -3.99 -10.50
N LEU A 253 6.66 -3.51 -11.22
CA LEU A 253 5.51 -2.78 -10.64
C LEU A 253 4.69 -3.61 -9.63
N PHE A 254 4.82 -4.94 -9.68
CA PHE A 254 4.17 -5.87 -8.74
C PHE A 254 5.18 -6.49 -7.75
N ARG A 255 6.35 -5.89 -7.58
CA ARG A 255 7.36 -6.39 -6.63
C ARG A 255 6.78 -6.45 -5.21
N GLY A 256 6.92 -7.59 -4.55
CA GLY A 256 6.44 -7.81 -3.19
C GLY A 256 4.95 -8.16 -3.06
N SER A 257 4.20 -8.28 -4.17
CA SER A 257 2.79 -8.69 -4.15
C SER A 257 2.61 -10.16 -3.75
N SER A 258 3.56 -11.02 -4.12
CA SER A 258 3.63 -12.42 -3.71
C SER A 258 4.64 -12.61 -2.59
N LEU A 259 4.16 -12.95 -1.39
CA LEU A 259 5.02 -13.14 -0.21
C LEU A 259 5.65 -14.55 -0.13
N LEU A 260 4.99 -15.56 -0.69
CA LEU A 260 5.39 -16.96 -0.56
C LEU A 260 6.10 -17.51 -1.80
N PHE A 261 5.57 -17.21 -2.99
CA PHE A 261 6.11 -17.72 -4.26
C PHE A 261 6.72 -16.58 -5.05
N ARG A 262 8.02 -16.38 -4.86
CA ARG A 262 8.80 -15.33 -5.54
C ARG A 262 9.80 -15.99 -6.48
N ARG A 263 9.81 -15.54 -7.74
CA ARG A 263 10.73 -16.03 -8.76
C ARG A 263 11.69 -14.91 -9.12
N ALA A 264 12.97 -15.22 -9.20
CA ALA A 264 13.95 -14.30 -9.76
C ALA A 264 13.83 -14.32 -11.30
N PRO A 265 14.19 -13.23 -12.00
CA PRO A 265 14.25 -13.22 -13.46
C PRO A 265 15.21 -14.31 -13.95
N ALA A 266 14.85 -14.97 -15.06
CA ALA A 266 15.63 -16.07 -15.64
C ALA A 266 17.06 -15.65 -16.05
N ALA A 267 17.29 -14.36 -16.27
CA ALA A 267 18.61 -13.80 -16.57
C ALA A 267 19.65 -13.97 -15.45
N CYS A 268 19.24 -14.34 -14.23
CA CYS A 268 20.14 -14.64 -13.12
C CYS A 268 20.48 -16.15 -13.01
N LEU A 269 19.96 -17.00 -13.91
CA LEU A 269 20.39 -18.39 -13.97
C LEU A 269 21.86 -18.42 -14.40
N PRO A 270 22.74 -19.13 -13.67
CA PRO A 270 24.07 -19.41 -14.19
C PRO A 270 23.88 -20.09 -15.55
N ILE A 271 24.57 -19.55 -16.55
CA ILE A 271 24.63 -20.15 -17.89
C ILE A 271 25.43 -21.44 -17.66
N ASP A 272 24.72 -22.58 -17.73
CA ASP A 272 25.34 -23.91 -17.73
C ASP A 272 26.24 -24.06 -18.97
#